data_AF-A0A2M9MA59-F1
#
_entry.id   AF-A0A2M9MA59-F1
#
_cell.length_a   1.000
_cell.length_b   1.000
_cell.length_c   1.000
_cell.angle_alpha   90.00
_cell.angle_beta   90.00
_cell.angle_gamma   90.00
#
_symmetry.space_group_name_H-M   'P 1'
#
loop_
_entity.id
_entity.type
_entity.pdbx_description
1 polymer ?
#
loop_
_entity_poly.entity_id
_entity_poly.type
_entity_poly.pdbx_seq_one_letter_code
_entity_poly.pdbx_strand_id
1 'polypeptide(L)'
;MARGREGRDGRGVAYGCPRASARRDHRGGCGMTGATAISVDHTRRLLDAPPVEPVPEQLAVVDAPAPPVPPAASVPAGLAAAFAKRTRETADGHLAWTSRPTKGGGRFRHQGRDYTAFQAAFILGHGRLPMGSVRPSCGVPTCCSPAHVDDQTTRQRDRAALAAITGMQHRTPACDHDQAAHGRHRADGRRYCNACNNPPADGCAHGNPRCGAQPVRPYPCGPRRDDHQPARTRPYSTAA
;
A
#
# COMPACT_ATOMS: atom_id res chain seq x y z
N MET A 1 26.82 4.86 -52.96
CA MET A 1 25.49 5.34 -53.37
C MET A 1 24.69 5.66 -52.12
N ALA A 2 24.60 6.94 -51.77
CA ALA A 2 23.89 7.44 -50.61
C ALA A 2 22.39 7.59 -50.95
N ARG A 3 21.50 7.01 -50.14
CA ARG A 3 20.06 7.26 -50.23
C ARG A 3 19.63 8.02 -48.98
N GLY A 4 19.34 9.31 -49.16
CA GLY A 4 18.76 10.19 -48.16
C GLY A 4 17.34 9.76 -47.81
N ARG A 5 16.98 9.90 -46.53
CA ARG A 5 15.60 9.84 -46.05
C ARG A 5 15.26 11.22 -45.50
N GLU A 6 14.54 11.97 -46.30
CA GLU A 6 13.81 13.17 -45.88
C GLU A 6 12.43 12.79 -45.35
N GLY A 7 11.95 13.58 -44.38
CA GLY A 7 10.52 13.85 -44.21
C GLY A 7 9.83 13.12 -43.07
N ARG A 8 9.52 13.86 -42.00
CA ARG A 8 8.17 14.42 -41.77
C ARG A 8 8.10 15.05 -40.38
N ASP A 9 8.24 16.36 -40.33
CA ASP A 9 7.84 17.20 -39.20
C ASP A 9 6.33 17.44 -39.25
N GLY A 10 5.57 16.55 -38.61
CA GLY A 10 4.12 16.70 -38.42
C GLY A 10 3.79 17.11 -36.99
N ARG A 11 4.22 18.29 -36.53
CA ARG A 11 3.79 18.85 -35.24
C ARG A 11 2.42 19.53 -35.40
N GLY A 12 1.36 18.74 -35.25
CA GLY A 12 0.01 19.27 -35.07
C GLY A 12 -0.12 19.94 -33.70
N VAL A 13 -0.29 21.25 -33.69
CA VAL A 13 -0.59 22.05 -32.49
C VAL A 13 -2.06 21.84 -32.14
N ALA A 14 -2.33 21.05 -31.10
CA ALA A 14 -3.68 20.90 -30.55
C ALA A 14 -4.00 22.13 -29.69
N TYR A 15 -4.88 23.01 -30.19
CA TYR A 15 -5.45 24.10 -29.41
C TYR A 15 -6.26 23.51 -28.25
N GLY A 16 -5.79 23.71 -27.02
CA GLY A 16 -6.48 23.29 -25.81
C GLY A 16 -7.70 24.17 -25.56
N CYS A 17 -8.90 23.57 -25.60
CA CYS A 17 -10.10 24.20 -25.08
C CYS A 17 -9.92 24.54 -23.59
N PRO A 18 -10.18 25.78 -23.15
CA PRO A 18 -10.16 26.15 -21.74
C PRO A 18 -11.30 25.41 -21.03
N ARG A 19 -10.95 24.48 -20.12
CA ARG A 19 -11.92 23.84 -19.24
C ARG A 19 -12.39 24.86 -18.20
N ALA A 20 -13.66 25.22 -18.28
CA ALA A 20 -14.34 26.01 -17.25
C ALA A 20 -14.19 25.31 -15.88
N SER A 21 -13.54 25.99 -14.94
CA SER A 21 -13.40 25.57 -13.56
C SER A 21 -14.74 25.75 -12.84
N ALA A 22 -15.57 24.71 -12.85
CA ALA A 22 -16.75 24.63 -12.00
C ALA A 22 -16.29 24.60 -10.52
N ARG A 23 -16.24 25.79 -9.90
CA ARG A 23 -16.07 25.96 -8.46
C ARG A 23 -17.29 25.35 -7.78
N ARG A 24 -17.17 24.12 -7.28
CA ARG A 24 -18.13 23.56 -6.33
C ARG A 24 -17.77 24.05 -4.94
N ASP A 25 -18.54 25.00 -4.46
CA ASP A 25 -18.54 25.43 -3.06
C ASP A 25 -19.04 24.27 -2.18
N HIS A 26 -18.11 23.47 -1.68
CA HIS A 26 -18.37 22.48 -0.64
C HIS A 26 -18.45 23.18 0.73
N ARG A 27 -19.53 23.94 0.98
CA ARG A 27 -19.95 24.31 2.34
C ARG A 27 -20.68 23.12 2.98
N GLY A 28 -19.96 22.04 3.24
CA GLY A 28 -20.41 20.93 4.07
C GLY A 28 -19.57 20.93 5.34
N GLY A 29 -20.08 21.58 6.39
CA GLY A 29 -19.43 21.58 7.70
C GLY A 29 -19.22 20.16 8.19
N CYS A 30 -17.95 19.73 8.18
CA CYS A 30 -17.53 18.54 8.89
C CYS A 30 -17.61 18.90 10.39
N GLY A 31 -18.68 18.46 11.06
CA GLY A 31 -18.75 18.48 12.51
C GLY A 31 -17.56 17.67 13.02
N MET A 32 -16.54 18.36 13.51
CA MET A 32 -15.45 17.74 14.26
C MET A 32 -16.12 17.02 15.43
N THR A 33 -16.12 15.69 15.40
CA THR A 33 -16.46 14.87 16.56
C THR A 33 -15.57 15.36 17.69
N GLY A 34 -16.19 15.97 18.70
CA GLY A 34 -15.50 16.55 19.83
C GLY A 34 -14.53 15.52 20.40
N ALA A 35 -13.30 15.94 20.66
CA ALA A 35 -12.38 15.15 21.46
C ALA A 35 -13.12 14.74 22.72
N THR A 36 -13.27 13.43 22.97
CA THR A 36 -13.80 12.93 24.22
C THR A 36 -12.85 13.43 25.30
N ALA A 37 -13.22 14.53 25.95
CA ALA A 37 -12.45 15.08 27.05
C ALA A 37 -12.53 14.04 28.17
N ILE A 38 -11.51 13.19 28.26
CA ILE A 38 -11.33 12.32 29.40
C ILE A 38 -11.16 13.27 30.58
N SER A 39 -12.15 13.29 31.48
CA SER A 39 -12.09 14.10 32.69
C SER A 39 -10.81 13.74 33.46
N VAL A 40 -10.13 14.74 33.99
CA VAL A 40 -8.95 14.56 34.85
C VAL A 40 -9.25 13.59 36.01
N ASP A 41 -10.51 13.56 36.50
CA ASP A 41 -10.95 12.63 37.53
C ASP A 41 -10.97 11.17 37.06
N HIS A 42 -11.25 10.92 35.78
CA HIS A 42 -11.21 9.56 35.23
C HIS A 42 -9.76 9.05 35.17
N THR A 43 -8.83 9.89 34.74
CA THR A 43 -7.40 9.57 34.71
C THR A 43 -6.86 9.31 36.11
N ARG A 44 -7.30 10.10 37.09
CA ARG A 44 -6.88 9.94 38.50
C ARG A 44 -7.38 8.62 39.09
N ARG A 45 -8.64 8.25 38.84
CA ARG A 45 -9.18 6.94 39.26
C ARG A 45 -8.45 5.75 38.63
N LEU A 46 -7.97 5.88 37.39
CA LEU A 46 -7.19 4.82 36.75
C LEU A 46 -5.80 4.65 37.37
N LEU A 47 -5.19 5.74 37.87
CA LEU A 47 -3.88 5.70 38.52
C LEU A 47 -3.97 5.24 39.99
N ASP A 48 -5.06 5.56 40.67
CA ASP A 48 -5.32 5.17 42.06
C ASP A 48 -5.97 3.78 42.19
N ALA A 49 -6.26 3.11 41.07
CA ALA A 49 -6.79 1.75 41.09
C ALA A 49 -5.74 0.79 41.67
N PRO A 50 -6.16 -0.15 42.55
CA PRO A 50 -5.23 -1.17 43.06
C PRO A 50 -4.65 -1.95 41.89
N PRO A 51 -3.36 -2.35 41.95
CA PRO A 51 -2.74 -3.15 40.91
C PRO A 51 -3.60 -4.38 40.67
N VAL A 52 -3.96 -4.63 39.40
CA VAL A 52 -4.73 -5.80 39.01
C VAL A 52 -3.94 -7.03 39.46
N GLU A 53 -4.48 -7.80 40.40
CA GLU A 53 -3.82 -9.01 40.86
C GLU A 53 -3.63 -9.94 39.65
N PRO A 54 -2.41 -10.46 39.44
CA PRO A 54 -2.15 -11.35 38.32
C PRO A 54 -3.01 -12.60 38.48
N VAL A 55 -3.97 -12.81 37.57
CA VAL A 55 -4.80 -14.01 37.53
C VAL A 55 -3.88 -15.21 37.27
N PRO A 56 -3.64 -16.12 38.25
CA PRO A 56 -2.54 -17.10 38.20
C PRO A 56 -2.63 -18.12 37.05
N GLU A 57 -3.78 -18.23 36.38
CA GLU A 57 -4.02 -19.24 35.34
C GLU A 57 -4.14 -18.69 33.90
N GLN A 58 -4.11 -17.37 33.69
CA GLN A 58 -4.31 -16.80 32.34
C GLN A 58 -3.03 -16.59 31.52
N LEU A 59 -1.85 -16.85 32.09
CA LEU A 59 -0.55 -16.67 31.42
C LEU A 59 0.13 -17.97 30.99
N ALA A 60 -0.53 -19.13 31.14
CA ALA A 60 -0.08 -20.35 30.50
C ALA A 60 -0.41 -20.26 28.99
N VAL A 61 0.33 -19.42 28.25
CA VAL A 61 0.47 -19.58 26.81
C VAL A 61 1.16 -20.92 26.66
N VAL A 62 0.37 -21.98 26.50
CA VAL A 62 0.86 -23.31 26.17
C VAL A 62 1.82 -23.12 25.02
N ASP A 63 3.11 -23.43 25.24
CA ASP A 63 4.17 -23.36 24.25
C ASP A 63 3.83 -24.34 23.11
N ALA A 64 2.90 -23.93 22.26
CA ALA A 64 2.61 -24.64 21.03
C ALA A 64 3.94 -24.64 20.26
N PRO A 65 4.46 -25.83 19.89
CA PRO A 65 5.74 -25.92 19.20
C PRO A 65 5.66 -25.02 17.97
N ALA A 66 6.52 -23.99 17.94
CA ALA A 66 6.55 -23.05 16.84
C ALA A 66 6.65 -23.85 15.53
N PRO A 67 5.84 -23.52 14.51
CA PRO A 67 5.93 -24.22 13.24
C PRO A 67 7.38 -24.16 12.75
N PRO A 68 7.92 -25.25 12.16
CA PRO A 68 9.31 -25.30 11.73
C PRO A 68 9.58 -24.12 10.78
N VAL A 69 10.37 -23.17 11.25
CA VAL A 69 10.73 -22.01 10.44
C VAL A 69 11.58 -22.54 9.29
N PRO A 70 11.18 -22.34 8.02
CA PRO A 70 12.00 -22.78 6.91
C PRO A 70 13.39 -22.16 7.05
N PRO A 71 14.48 -22.90 6.76
CA PRO A 71 15.83 -22.37 6.90
C PRO A 71 15.91 -21.04 6.14
N ALA A 72 16.32 -19.99 6.84
CA ALA A 72 16.42 -18.66 6.26
C ALA A 72 17.29 -18.76 5.00
N ALA A 73 16.71 -18.45 3.84
CA ALA A 73 17.46 -18.42 2.60
C ALA A 73 18.64 -17.46 2.80
N SER A 74 19.86 -18.00 2.78
CA SER A 74 21.05 -17.24 3.11
C SER A 74 21.21 -16.06 2.15
N VAL A 75 21.67 -14.92 2.68
CA VAL A 75 21.97 -13.74 1.88
C VAL A 75 22.98 -14.14 0.79
N PRO A 76 22.68 -13.93 -0.51
CA PRO A 76 23.60 -14.32 -1.57
C PRO A 76 24.97 -13.66 -1.38
N ALA A 77 26.04 -14.45 -1.43
CA ALA A 77 27.39 -13.96 -1.22
C ALA A 77 27.71 -12.79 -2.18
N GLY A 78 28.36 -11.74 -1.68
CA GLY A 78 28.72 -10.55 -2.47
C GLY A 78 27.57 -9.63 -2.86
N LEU A 79 26.31 -9.93 -2.51
CA LEU A 79 25.17 -9.03 -2.79
C LEU A 79 25.37 -7.67 -2.11
N ALA A 80 25.88 -7.67 -0.88
CA ALA A 80 26.16 -6.45 -0.11
C ALA A 80 27.16 -5.53 -0.85
N ALA A 81 28.27 -6.09 -1.36
CA ALA A 81 29.27 -5.34 -2.09
C ALA A 81 28.72 -4.80 -3.44
N ALA A 82 27.95 -5.62 -4.16
CA ALA A 82 27.31 -5.21 -5.41
C ALA A 82 26.28 -4.09 -5.21
N PHE A 83 25.57 -4.12 -4.08
CA PHE A 83 24.62 -3.10 -3.67
C PHE A 83 25.34 -1.80 -3.28
N ALA A 84 26.32 -1.88 -2.38
CA ALA A 84 27.10 -0.74 -1.89
C ALA A 84 27.75 0.08 -3.03
N LYS A 85 28.28 -0.59 -4.05
CA LYS A 85 28.88 0.06 -5.24
C LYS A 85 27.90 0.96 -6.02
N ARG A 86 26.59 0.76 -5.85
CA ARG A 86 25.52 1.42 -6.61
C ARG A 86 24.61 2.28 -5.74
N THR A 87 25.04 2.56 -4.52
CA THR A 87 24.30 3.37 -3.56
C THR A 87 25.14 4.50 -3.05
N ARG A 88 24.49 5.61 -2.71
CA ARG A 88 25.12 6.77 -2.09
C ARG A 88 24.24 7.25 -0.94
N GLU A 89 24.85 7.51 0.20
CA GLU A 89 24.19 8.15 1.32
C GLU A 89 23.86 9.60 0.99
N THR A 90 22.67 10.02 1.38
CA THR A 90 22.18 11.40 1.29
C THR A 90 22.39 12.10 2.63
N ALA A 91 22.42 13.44 2.63
CA ALA A 91 22.62 14.22 3.85
C ALA A 91 21.55 13.95 4.93
N ASP A 92 20.35 13.54 4.51
CA ASP A 92 19.20 13.28 5.38
C ASP A 92 19.19 11.83 5.96
N GLY A 93 20.27 11.06 5.78
CA GLY A 93 20.37 9.67 6.27
C GLY A 93 19.62 8.63 5.41
N HIS A 94 19.13 9.01 4.22
CA HIS A 94 18.60 8.06 3.25
C HIS A 94 19.70 7.50 2.35
N LEU A 95 19.46 6.32 1.78
CA LEU A 95 20.33 5.72 0.78
C LEU A 95 19.70 5.84 -0.62
N ALA A 96 20.34 6.57 -1.52
CA ALA A 96 19.89 6.74 -2.90
C ALA A 96 20.60 5.79 -3.86
N TRP A 97 19.85 5.24 -4.82
CA TRP A 97 20.43 4.44 -5.90
C TRP A 97 21.11 5.34 -6.94
N THR A 98 22.37 5.06 -7.28
CA THR A 98 23.18 5.94 -8.15
C THR A 98 22.99 5.69 -9.64
N SER A 99 22.49 4.51 -10.03
CA SER A 99 22.21 4.23 -11.44
C SER A 99 20.89 4.87 -11.89
N ARG A 100 20.68 4.96 -13.21
CA ARG A 100 19.45 5.55 -13.79
C ARG A 100 18.20 4.96 -13.13
N PRO A 101 17.39 5.76 -12.43
CA PRO A 101 16.24 5.25 -11.72
C PRO A 101 15.20 4.76 -12.72
N THR A 102 14.86 3.48 -12.64
CA THR A 102 13.62 2.95 -13.20
C THR A 102 12.54 3.00 -12.13
N LYS A 103 11.27 2.90 -12.55
CA LYS A 103 10.14 2.75 -11.62
C LYS A 103 10.44 1.59 -10.66
N GLY A 104 10.65 1.88 -9.37
CA GLY A 104 11.02 0.88 -8.36
C GLY A 104 12.51 0.82 -7.95
N GLY A 105 13.26 1.92 -8.10
CA GLY A 105 14.58 2.06 -7.46
C GLY A 105 15.78 1.58 -8.29
N GLY A 106 15.61 1.26 -9.58
CA GLY A 106 16.68 0.72 -10.41
C GLY A 106 16.82 -0.80 -10.29
N ARG A 107 17.36 -1.43 -11.35
CA ARG A 107 17.60 -2.88 -11.44
C ARG A 107 19.07 -3.15 -11.69
N PHE A 108 19.57 -4.27 -11.17
CA PHE A 108 20.91 -4.77 -11.45
C PHE A 108 20.92 -6.30 -11.40
N ARG A 109 21.90 -6.90 -12.07
CA ARG A 109 22.13 -8.35 -12.08
C ARG A 109 23.28 -8.69 -11.13
N HIS A 110 23.10 -9.71 -10.30
CA HIS A 110 24.11 -10.26 -9.39
C HIS A 110 24.05 -11.79 -9.42
N GLN A 111 25.18 -12.45 -9.67
CA GLN A 111 25.28 -13.91 -9.79
C GLN A 111 24.19 -14.51 -10.71
N GLY A 112 24.00 -13.91 -11.87
CA GLY A 112 23.03 -14.38 -12.86
C GLY A 112 21.57 -14.04 -12.57
N ARG A 113 21.22 -13.56 -11.36
CA ARG A 113 19.85 -13.17 -10.97
C ARG A 113 19.65 -11.66 -10.99
N ASP A 114 18.48 -11.23 -11.45
CA ASP A 114 18.07 -9.83 -11.43
C ASP A 114 17.47 -9.45 -10.07
N TYR A 115 17.91 -8.29 -9.57
CA TYR A 115 17.38 -7.67 -8.36
C TYR A 115 16.97 -6.22 -8.64
N THR A 116 15.89 -5.77 -8.00
CA THR A 116 15.65 -4.34 -7.79
C THR A 116 16.49 -3.84 -6.61
N ALA A 117 16.83 -2.55 -6.58
CA ALA A 117 17.54 -1.99 -5.43
C ALA A 117 16.80 -2.22 -4.10
N PHE A 118 15.47 -2.10 -4.10
CA PHE A 118 14.66 -2.35 -2.91
C PHE A 118 14.69 -3.82 -2.47
N GLN A 119 14.64 -4.78 -3.40
CA GLN A 119 14.76 -6.20 -3.05
C GLN A 119 16.13 -6.50 -2.45
N ALA A 120 17.21 -5.97 -3.03
CA ALA A 120 18.55 -6.16 -2.48
C ALA A 120 18.68 -5.56 -1.07
N ALA A 121 18.23 -4.31 -0.88
CA ALA A 121 18.20 -3.66 0.42
C ALA A 121 17.41 -4.46 1.47
N PHE A 122 16.26 -5.01 1.08
CA PHE A 122 15.43 -5.83 1.95
C PHE A 122 16.13 -7.13 2.36
N ILE A 123 16.74 -7.84 1.42
CA ILE A 123 17.49 -9.07 1.70
C ILE A 123 18.65 -8.79 2.66
N LEU A 124 19.35 -7.67 2.47
CA LEU A 124 20.46 -7.27 3.33
C LEU A 124 20.01 -6.88 4.75
N GLY A 125 18.86 -6.20 4.89
CA GLY A 125 18.34 -5.77 6.19
C GLY A 125 17.63 -6.87 6.97
N HIS A 126 16.90 -7.76 6.28
CA HIS A 126 16.02 -8.75 6.91
C HIS A 126 16.54 -10.19 6.82
N GLY A 127 17.61 -10.45 6.06
CA GLY A 127 18.19 -11.78 5.92
C GLY A 127 17.29 -12.82 5.23
N ARG A 128 16.24 -12.38 4.52
CA ARG A 128 15.26 -13.25 3.83
C ARG A 128 14.82 -12.67 2.50
N LEU A 129 14.26 -13.52 1.64
CA LEU A 129 13.63 -13.07 0.40
C LEU A 129 12.33 -12.29 0.69
N PRO A 130 12.05 -11.22 -0.06
CA PRO A 130 10.84 -10.43 0.13
C PRO A 130 9.60 -11.18 -0.36
N MET A 131 8.50 -11.03 0.37
CA MET A 131 7.18 -11.50 -0.05
C MET A 131 6.43 -10.37 -0.75
N GLY A 132 6.22 -10.51 -2.07
CA GLY A 132 5.52 -9.54 -2.89
C GLY A 132 6.35 -8.28 -3.20
N SER A 133 5.69 -7.12 -3.25
CA SER A 133 6.36 -5.85 -3.59
C SER A 133 7.10 -5.24 -2.39
N VAL A 134 8.34 -4.84 -2.61
CA VAL A 134 9.13 -4.06 -1.62
C VAL A 134 8.98 -2.57 -1.90
N ARG A 135 8.74 -1.78 -0.86
CA ARG A 135 8.63 -0.32 -0.96
C ARG A 135 9.36 0.36 0.20
N PRO A 136 9.83 1.61 0.00
CA PRO A 136 10.34 2.41 1.10
C PRO A 136 9.22 2.74 2.09
N SER A 137 9.50 2.67 3.39
CA SER A 137 8.60 3.05 4.49
C SER A 137 8.86 4.46 5.02
N CYS A 138 10.05 5.02 4.79
CA CYS A 138 10.45 6.36 5.24
C CYS A 138 9.84 7.56 4.49
N GLY A 139 8.87 7.33 3.58
CA GLY A 139 8.24 8.39 2.79
C GLY A 139 9.05 8.90 1.59
N VAL A 140 10.37 8.67 1.54
CA VAL A 140 11.24 9.03 0.40
C VAL A 140 11.17 7.93 -0.68
N PRO A 141 10.55 8.19 -1.85
CA PRO A 141 10.23 7.13 -2.82
C PRO A 141 11.44 6.42 -3.46
N THR A 142 12.62 7.05 -3.41
CA THR A 142 13.88 6.54 -3.96
C THR A 142 14.81 5.94 -2.89
N CYS A 143 14.42 5.99 -1.61
CA CYS A 143 15.25 5.48 -0.54
C CYS A 143 15.32 3.95 -0.60
N CYS A 144 16.54 3.42 -0.66
CA CYS A 144 16.83 2.00 -0.62
C CYS A 144 17.66 1.62 0.62
N SER A 145 17.59 2.39 1.70
CA SER A 145 18.27 2.01 2.95
C SER A 145 17.69 0.68 3.45
N PRO A 146 18.51 -0.31 3.84
CA PRO A 146 18.02 -1.58 4.38
C PRO A 146 17.05 -1.43 5.56
N ALA A 147 17.22 -0.38 6.37
CA ALA A 147 16.34 -0.06 7.51
C ALA A 147 15.02 0.61 7.11
N HIS A 148 14.90 1.12 5.88
CA HIS A 148 13.76 1.92 5.42
C HIS A 148 12.94 1.21 4.34
N VAL A 149 13.09 -0.10 4.16
CA VAL A 149 12.38 -0.87 3.15
C VAL A 149 11.63 -2.04 3.77
N ASP A 150 10.38 -2.20 3.35
CA ASP A 150 9.49 -3.26 3.81
C ASP A 150 8.81 -3.96 2.64
N ASP A 151 8.65 -5.28 2.76
CA ASP A 151 7.91 -6.08 1.80
C ASP A 151 6.39 -5.91 1.98
N GLN A 152 5.60 -6.67 1.22
CA GLN A 152 4.15 -6.55 1.31
C GLN A 152 3.60 -7.11 2.62
N THR A 153 4.16 -8.22 3.11
CA THR A 153 3.70 -8.89 4.32
C THR A 153 3.95 -8.03 5.56
N THR A 154 5.17 -7.51 5.74
CA THR A 154 5.51 -6.60 6.86
C THR A 154 4.59 -5.38 6.86
N ARG A 155 4.43 -4.71 5.71
CA ARG A 155 3.52 -3.55 5.60
C ARG A 155 2.07 -3.86 5.92
N GLN A 156 1.59 -5.07 5.62
CA GLN A 156 0.22 -5.47 5.96
C GLN A 156 0.06 -5.72 7.46
N ARG A 157 1.06 -6.36 8.09
CA ARG A 157 1.11 -6.55 9.55
C ARG A 157 1.13 -5.21 10.27
N ASP A 158 1.98 -4.29 9.86
CA ASP A 158 2.13 -3.00 10.56
C ASP A 158 0.86 -2.14 10.42
N ARG A 159 0.19 -2.19 9.27
CA ARG A 159 -1.12 -1.53 9.11
C ARG A 159 -2.22 -2.18 9.93
N ALA A 160 -2.20 -3.51 10.06
CA ALA A 160 -3.14 -4.22 10.92
C ALA A 160 -2.92 -3.84 12.40
N ALA A 161 -1.66 -3.75 12.83
CA ALA A 161 -1.30 -3.29 14.17
C ALA A 161 -1.74 -1.84 14.40
N LEU A 162 -1.50 -0.94 13.44
CA LEU A 162 -1.97 0.45 13.51
C LEU A 162 -3.50 0.52 13.61
N ALA A 163 -4.22 -0.27 12.81
CA ALA A 163 -5.68 -0.33 12.86
C ALA A 163 -6.19 -0.81 14.23
N ALA A 164 -5.51 -1.79 14.84
CA ALA A 164 -5.83 -2.27 16.18
C ALA A 164 -5.60 -1.19 17.26
N ILE A 165 -4.43 -0.52 17.24
CA ILE A 165 -4.07 0.52 18.22
C ILE A 165 -5.01 1.74 18.10
N THR A 166 -5.35 2.14 16.89
CA THR A 166 -6.23 3.29 16.64
C THR A 166 -7.71 2.99 16.91
N GLY A 167 -8.05 1.77 17.32
CA GLY A 167 -9.43 1.35 17.55
C GLY A 167 -10.30 1.42 16.28
N MET A 168 -9.68 1.42 15.10
CA MET A 168 -10.41 1.49 13.84
C MET A 168 -11.11 0.15 13.58
N GLN A 169 -12.32 0.02 14.10
CA GLN A 169 -13.21 -1.07 13.76
C GLN A 169 -13.77 -0.84 12.36
N HIS A 170 -13.32 -1.65 11.42
CA HIS A 170 -13.88 -1.63 10.07
C HIS A 170 -15.13 -2.48 10.04
N ARG A 171 -16.21 -1.91 9.51
CA ARG A 171 -17.37 -2.70 9.13
C ARG A 171 -16.90 -3.85 8.24
N THR A 172 -17.32 -5.06 8.56
CA THR A 172 -17.02 -6.24 7.75
C THR A 172 -17.36 -5.92 6.30
N PRO A 173 -16.40 -6.04 5.36
CA PRO A 173 -16.68 -5.78 3.96
C PRO A 173 -17.83 -6.70 3.52
N ALA A 174 -18.84 -6.12 2.87
CA ALA A 174 -20.08 -6.81 2.50
C ALA A 174 -19.92 -7.76 1.30
N CYS A 175 -18.74 -8.34 1.10
CA CYS A 175 -18.45 -9.23 -0.02
C CYS A 175 -18.26 -10.67 0.47
N ASP A 176 -18.67 -11.62 -0.36
CA ASP A 176 -18.58 -13.06 -0.08
C ASP A 176 -17.16 -13.66 -0.22
N HIS A 177 -16.15 -12.81 -0.43
CA HIS A 177 -14.76 -13.26 -0.49
C HIS A 177 -14.21 -13.56 0.90
N ASP A 178 -13.41 -14.62 0.99
CA ASP A 178 -12.65 -14.93 2.20
C ASP A 178 -11.71 -13.77 2.56
N GLN A 179 -11.98 -13.12 3.70
CA GLN A 179 -11.18 -12.00 4.20
C GLN A 179 -9.85 -12.44 4.80
N ALA A 180 -9.68 -13.71 5.18
CA ALA A 180 -8.38 -14.22 5.58
C ALA A 180 -7.44 -14.26 4.36
N ALA A 181 -7.91 -14.77 3.22
CA ALA A 181 -7.13 -14.78 1.98
C ALA A 181 -6.98 -13.38 1.35
N HIS A 182 -8.06 -12.61 1.26
CA HIS A 182 -8.13 -11.40 0.43
C HIS A 182 -8.18 -10.08 1.19
N GLY A 183 -8.39 -10.11 2.51
CA GLY A 183 -8.43 -8.92 3.35
C GLY A 183 -7.07 -8.22 3.37
N ARG A 184 -7.06 -6.92 3.11
CA ARG A 184 -5.87 -6.06 3.14
C ARG A 184 -6.19 -4.76 3.86
N HIS A 185 -5.16 -4.08 4.34
CA HIS A 185 -5.26 -2.74 4.91
C HIS A 185 -4.65 -1.70 3.99
N ARG A 186 -5.34 -0.58 3.85
CA ARG A 186 -4.87 0.66 3.21
C ARG A 186 -3.88 1.39 4.12
N ALA A 187 -3.24 2.44 3.60
CA ALA A 187 -2.29 3.25 4.35
C ALA A 187 -2.94 3.98 5.55
N ASP A 188 -4.23 4.29 5.46
CA ASP A 188 -5.06 4.86 6.54
C ASP A 188 -5.54 3.80 7.55
N GLY A 189 -5.05 2.56 7.47
CA GLY A 189 -5.50 1.45 8.31
C GLY A 189 -6.84 0.83 7.87
N ARG A 190 -7.51 1.35 6.83
CA ARG A 190 -8.82 0.83 6.41
C ARG A 190 -8.75 -0.55 5.78
N ARG A 191 -9.58 -1.48 6.27
CA ARG A 191 -9.76 -2.80 5.66
C ARG A 191 -10.48 -2.71 4.32
N TYR A 192 -10.01 -3.49 3.36
CA TYR A 192 -10.69 -3.72 2.09
C TYR A 192 -10.40 -5.12 1.57
N CYS A 193 -11.31 -5.66 0.78
CA CYS A 193 -11.08 -6.91 0.05
C CYS A 193 -10.31 -6.63 -1.25
N ASN A 194 -9.13 -7.25 -1.40
CA ASN A 194 -8.31 -7.07 -2.60
C ASN A 194 -8.96 -7.67 -3.85
N ALA A 195 -9.75 -8.74 -3.72
CA ALA A 195 -10.47 -9.35 -4.84
C ALA A 195 -11.55 -8.40 -5.39
N CYS A 196 -12.33 -7.76 -4.52
CA CYS A 196 -13.29 -6.73 -4.95
C CYS A 196 -12.63 -5.51 -5.60
N ASN A 197 -11.47 -5.09 -5.09
CA ASN A 197 -10.78 -3.90 -5.59
C ASN A 197 -10.03 -4.16 -6.91
N ASN A 198 -9.64 -5.41 -7.16
CA ASN A 198 -8.95 -5.84 -8.36
C ASN A 198 -9.67 -7.06 -8.92
N PRO A 199 -10.89 -6.89 -9.46
CA PRO A 199 -11.60 -8.01 -10.07
C PRO A 199 -10.73 -8.60 -11.18
N PRO A 200 -10.76 -9.94 -11.37
CA PRO A 200 -10.01 -10.57 -12.45
C PRO A 200 -10.37 -9.92 -13.78
N ALA A 201 -9.39 -9.87 -14.68
CA ALA A 201 -9.57 -9.25 -15.99
C ALA A 201 -10.44 -10.09 -16.94
N ASP A 202 -10.95 -11.24 -16.47
CA ASP A 202 -11.89 -12.09 -17.20
C ASP A 202 -13.03 -11.20 -17.68
N GLY A 203 -13.01 -10.95 -18.99
CA GLY A 203 -13.83 -9.94 -19.63
C GLY A 203 -15.28 -10.11 -19.20
N CYS A 204 -15.88 -9.06 -18.67
CA CYS A 204 -17.26 -9.18 -18.23
C CYS A 204 -18.20 -9.27 -19.43
N ALA A 205 -19.34 -9.93 -19.22
CA ALA A 205 -20.52 -9.78 -20.04
C ALA A 205 -21.11 -8.35 -20.03
N HIS A 206 -20.53 -7.40 -19.27
CA HIS A 206 -21.13 -6.11 -18.93
C HIS A 206 -20.18 -4.89 -19.05
N GLY A 207 -19.22 -4.92 -19.99
CA GLY A 207 -18.49 -3.76 -20.49
C GLY A 207 -17.56 -2.98 -19.54
N ASN A 208 -16.43 -3.57 -19.12
CA ASN A 208 -15.22 -2.79 -18.82
C ASN A 208 -14.20 -3.01 -19.97
N PRO A 209 -13.35 -2.02 -20.32
CA PRO A 209 -12.86 -1.74 -21.68
C PRO A 209 -11.80 -2.70 -22.24
N ARG A 210 -11.61 -3.88 -21.64
CA ARG A 210 -10.81 -4.97 -22.22
C ARG A 210 -11.61 -5.98 -23.04
N CYS A 211 -12.94 -5.84 -23.11
CA CYS A 211 -13.83 -6.79 -23.80
C CYS A 211 -13.93 -6.63 -25.33
N GLY A 212 -13.27 -5.65 -25.96
CA GLY A 212 -13.30 -5.47 -27.42
C GLY A 212 -14.67 -5.05 -28.00
N ALA A 213 -15.67 -4.75 -27.18
CA ALA A 213 -17.00 -4.33 -27.64
C ALA A 213 -16.93 -2.97 -28.37
N GLN A 214 -17.27 -2.98 -29.66
CA GLN A 214 -17.48 -1.80 -30.51
C GLN A 214 -18.98 -1.68 -30.82
N PRO A 215 -19.57 -0.47 -30.77
CA PRO A 215 -18.91 0.80 -30.51
C PRO A 215 -18.67 1.04 -29.01
N VAL A 216 -17.45 1.49 -28.69
CA VAL A 216 -17.16 2.11 -27.39
C VAL A 216 -17.96 3.41 -27.36
N ARG A 217 -19.17 3.39 -26.78
CA ARG A 217 -19.99 4.60 -26.65
C ARG A 217 -19.20 5.65 -25.84
N PRO A 218 -18.84 6.80 -26.42
CA PRO A 218 -18.20 7.87 -25.69
C PRO A 218 -19.28 8.56 -24.86
N TYR A 219 -19.22 8.45 -23.54
CA TYR A 219 -20.15 9.19 -22.70
C TYR A 219 -19.75 10.67 -22.58
N PRO A 220 -20.68 11.63 -22.78
CA PRO A 220 -20.49 13.02 -22.42
C PRO A 220 -20.80 13.34 -20.94
N CYS A 221 -21.22 12.35 -20.13
CA CYS A 221 -21.34 12.47 -18.66
C CYS A 221 -21.28 11.17 -17.79
N GLY A 222 -20.96 9.96 -18.28
CA GLY A 222 -21.32 8.67 -17.61
C GLY A 222 -20.29 7.51 -17.72
N PRO A 223 -20.60 6.22 -17.36
CA PRO A 223 -21.86 5.63 -16.89
C PRO A 223 -21.81 4.99 -15.48
N ARG A 224 -22.85 5.19 -14.66
CA ARG A 224 -23.28 4.26 -13.61
C ARG A 224 -24.80 4.17 -13.68
N ARG A 225 -25.37 2.96 -13.70
CA ARG A 225 -26.82 2.77 -13.50
C ARG A 225 -27.13 2.99 -12.02
N ASP A 226 -28.24 3.65 -11.70
CA ASP A 226 -28.67 3.87 -10.32
C ASP A 226 -28.99 2.56 -9.57
N ASP A 227 -29.43 1.52 -10.30
CA ASP A 227 -29.63 0.15 -9.77
C ASP A 227 -28.33 -0.55 -9.33
N HIS A 228 -27.17 0.05 -9.62
CA HIS A 228 -25.85 -0.46 -9.24
C HIS A 228 -25.09 0.51 -8.33
N GLN A 229 -25.76 1.50 -7.72
CA GLN A 229 -25.22 2.08 -6.50
C GLN A 229 -25.28 1.00 -5.41
N PRO A 230 -24.16 0.53 -4.82
CA PRO A 230 -24.27 -0.13 -3.52
C PRO A 230 -24.99 0.86 -2.62
N ALA A 231 -26.17 0.46 -2.11
CA ALA A 231 -27.04 1.29 -1.28
C ALA A 231 -26.18 2.10 -0.31
N ARG A 232 -26.13 3.42 -0.51
CA ARG A 232 -25.44 4.40 0.34
C ARG A 232 -24.37 3.77 1.22
N THR A 233 -23.18 3.54 0.68
CA THR A 233 -21.98 3.49 1.52
C THR A 233 -21.72 4.90 2.07
N ARG A 234 -22.55 5.36 3.01
CA ARG A 234 -22.03 6.11 4.15
C ARG A 234 -21.34 5.04 5.00
N PRO A 235 -20.03 4.85 4.87
CA PRO A 235 -19.37 3.66 5.42
C PRO A 235 -19.10 3.78 6.92
N TYR A 236 -19.55 4.87 7.57
CA TYR A 236 -19.16 5.19 8.94
C TYR A 236 -20.38 5.69 9.71
N SER A 237 -20.77 4.93 10.73
CA SER A 237 -21.31 5.49 11.96
C SER A 237 -20.14 5.51 12.96
N THR A 238 -19.81 6.67 13.52
CA THR A 238 -19.02 6.72 14.73
C THR A 238 -19.87 6.14 15.85
N ALA A 239 -19.36 5.13 16.56
CA ALA A 239 -19.98 4.72 17.83
C ALA A 239 -20.04 5.96 18.75
N ALA A 240 -21.22 6.18 19.34
CA ALA A 240 -21.43 7.20 20.37
C ALA A 240 -20.86 6.73 21.70
#